data_AF-A0AAD9PH12-F1
#
_entry.id   AF-A0AAD9PH12-F1
#
_cell.length_a   1.000
_cell.length_b   1.000
_cell.length_c   1.000
_cell.angle_alpha   90.00
_cell.angle_beta   90.00
_cell.angle_gamma   90.00
#
_symmetry.space_group_name_H-M   'P 1'
#
loop_
_entity.id
_entity.type
_entity.pdbx_description
1 polymer ?
#
loop_
_entity_poly.entity_id
_entity_poly.type
_entity_poly.pdbx_seq_one_letter_code
_entity_poly.pdbx_strand_id
1 'polypeptide(L)'
;MDCDVPIVVHYTRFWLPESTELNINSANIHKHEIILEPQILWLSLIRKISGLKLVLTPKFIIKHTNDSQPSALVYDENARKAKVLRNGNLMDYILRKAHGCLENKGLQMPNTLDFFGSSKMTDESQLVGEAILSSLHIFKNLRVIVLFLIWVYEPILENVAKPIAFATFPFMWKCYSFYTLQAGHLELCKSHGYTSYSFVMRELKSILIELQHILSTKIPSDPEIKWFEGTVISSLAVLFSIPCKGL
;
A
#
# COMPACT_ATOMS: atom_id res chain seq x y z
N MET A 1 5.06 19.43 -15.94
CA MET A 1 3.90 19.20 -15.06
C MET A 1 4.10 20.00 -13.79
N ASP A 2 3.04 20.64 -13.28
CA ASP A 2 3.15 21.48 -12.09
C ASP A 2 3.22 20.62 -10.82
N CYS A 3 4.39 20.60 -10.18
CA CYS A 3 4.65 19.88 -8.93
C CYS A 3 4.15 20.67 -7.70
N ASP A 4 3.68 21.90 -7.90
CA ASP A 4 3.28 22.79 -6.83
C ASP A 4 1.83 22.64 -6.39
N VAL A 5 1.00 21.94 -7.17
CA VAL A 5 -0.39 21.66 -6.82
C VAL A 5 -0.45 20.49 -5.83
N PRO A 6 -1.03 20.69 -4.62
CA PRO A 6 -1.11 19.64 -3.62
C PRO A 6 -2.09 18.55 -4.04
N ILE A 7 -1.67 17.29 -3.93
CA ILE A 7 -2.53 16.12 -4.11
C ILE A 7 -2.99 15.66 -2.73
N VAL A 8 -4.29 15.72 -2.47
CA VAL A 8 -4.89 15.27 -1.21
C VAL A 8 -5.28 13.80 -1.32
N VAL A 9 -4.67 12.96 -0.49
CA VAL A 9 -5.00 11.53 -0.37
C VAL A 9 -5.71 11.30 0.95
N HIS A 10 -6.93 10.80 0.88
CA HIS A 10 -7.71 10.35 2.01
C HIS A 10 -7.35 8.92 2.38
N TYR A 11 -7.14 8.65 3.66
CA TYR A 11 -6.83 7.31 4.16
C TYR A 11 -7.50 7.03 5.51
N THR A 12 -7.59 5.74 5.85
CA THR A 12 -8.11 5.32 7.15
C THR A 12 -6.95 5.38 8.13
N ARG A 13 -7.03 6.32 9.07
CA ARG A 13 -6.09 6.43 10.18
C ARG A 13 -6.47 5.42 11.25
N PHE A 14 -5.49 4.72 11.82
CA PHE A 14 -5.69 3.86 12.97
C PHE A 14 -4.84 4.30 14.16
N TRP A 15 -5.29 3.96 15.35
CA TRP A 15 -4.61 4.25 16.61
C TRP A 15 -4.31 2.96 17.37
N LEU A 16 -3.15 2.92 18.01
CA LEU A 16 -2.82 1.85 18.95
C LEU A 16 -3.82 1.89 20.13
N PRO A 17 -4.46 0.76 20.47
CA PRO A 17 -5.29 0.68 21.67
C PRO A 17 -4.46 1.01 22.91
N GLU A 18 -5.07 1.69 23.87
CA GLU A 18 -4.44 1.92 25.17
C GLU A 18 -4.25 0.57 25.89
N SER A 19 -3.09 0.37 26.51
CA SER A 19 -2.94 -0.77 27.42
C SER A 19 -3.83 -0.50 28.64
N THR A 20 -4.61 -1.49 29.03
CA THR A 20 -5.50 -1.44 30.21
C THR A 20 -4.79 -1.20 31.55
N GLU A 21 -3.46 -1.03 31.55
CA GLU A 21 -2.61 -0.89 32.74
C GLU A 21 -2.21 0.57 33.07
N LEU A 22 -2.65 1.59 32.33
CA LEU A 22 -2.20 2.97 32.57
C LEU A 22 -3.33 3.96 32.87
N ASN A 23 -3.48 4.19 34.18
CA ASN A 23 -3.87 5.42 34.89
C ASN A 23 -4.62 6.54 34.13
N ILE A 24 -5.77 6.89 34.73
CA ILE A 24 -6.84 7.85 34.37
C ILE A 24 -6.41 9.31 34.12
N ASN A 25 -5.11 9.63 34.05
CA ASN A 25 -4.62 11.03 33.99
C ASN A 25 -3.75 11.35 32.77
N SER A 26 -4.16 11.02 31.54
CA SER A 26 -3.45 11.58 30.38
C SER A 26 -4.39 12.07 29.27
N ALA A 27 -4.42 13.39 29.09
CA ALA A 27 -5.16 14.10 28.04
C ALA A 27 -4.62 13.86 26.61
N ASN A 28 -3.88 12.76 26.38
CA ASN A 28 -3.30 12.38 25.10
C ASN A 28 -3.67 10.92 24.79
N ILE A 29 -4.94 10.73 24.46
CA ILE A 29 -5.64 9.43 24.35
C ILE A 29 -5.18 8.60 23.11
N HIS A 30 -4.36 9.16 22.23
CA HIS A 30 -3.82 8.43 21.07
C HIS A 30 -2.37 8.84 20.76
N LYS A 31 -1.38 8.12 21.32
CA LYS A 31 0.04 8.49 21.16
C LYS A 31 0.69 7.97 19.87
N HIS A 32 0.18 6.87 19.30
CA HIS A 32 0.84 6.21 18.17
C HIS A 32 -0.18 5.84 17.10
N GLU A 33 -0.01 6.43 15.92
CA GLU A 33 -0.73 6.07 14.71
C GLU A 33 -0.21 4.74 14.17
N ILE A 34 -1.12 3.86 13.76
CA ILE A 34 -0.80 2.57 13.16
C ILE A 34 -1.17 2.61 11.69
N ILE A 35 -0.27 2.10 10.85
CA ILE A 35 -0.50 1.92 9.43
C ILE A 35 -0.72 0.42 9.14
N LEU A 36 -1.95 0.08 8.77
CA LEU A 36 -2.35 -1.28 8.37
C LEU A 36 -2.49 -1.45 6.86
N GLU A 37 -2.29 -0.38 6.09
CA GLU A 37 -2.37 -0.37 4.63
C GLU A 37 -0.99 -0.01 4.03
N PRO A 38 -0.29 -0.98 3.42
CA PRO A 38 1.03 -0.77 2.81
C PRO A 38 1.11 0.44 1.88
N GLN A 39 0.05 0.72 1.11
CA GLN A 39 0.05 1.86 0.19
C GLN A 39 0.31 3.20 0.89
N ILE A 40 -0.11 3.39 2.14
CA ILE A 40 0.13 4.65 2.87
C ILE A 40 1.62 4.87 3.14
N LEU A 41 2.35 3.80 3.48
CA LEU A 41 3.81 3.88 3.66
C LEU A 41 4.49 4.19 2.33
N TRP A 42 4.05 3.55 1.25
CA TRP A 42 4.62 3.81 -0.07
C TRP A 42 4.37 5.25 -0.52
N LEU A 43 3.15 5.77 -0.35
CA LEU A 43 2.83 7.17 -0.62
C LEU A 43 3.70 8.15 0.18
N SER A 44 3.95 7.83 1.45
CA SER A 44 4.86 8.60 2.31
C SER A 44 6.30 8.60 1.79
N LEU A 45 6.77 7.44 1.31
CA LEU A 45 8.08 7.28 0.69
C LEU A 45 8.18 8.08 -0.61
N ILE A 46 7.19 7.99 -1.50
CA ILE A 46 7.13 8.76 -2.76
C ILE A 46 7.21 10.25 -2.47
N ARG A 47 6.41 10.75 -1.51
CA ARG A 47 6.44 12.15 -1.09
C ARG A 47 7.84 12.58 -0.67
N LYS A 48 8.52 11.75 0.14
CA LYS A 48 9.86 12.06 0.65
C LYS A 48 10.92 12.10 -0.45
N ILE A 49 10.89 11.15 -1.36
CA ILE A 49 11.91 10.97 -2.40
C ILE A 49 11.70 11.96 -3.56
N SER A 50 10.47 12.06 -4.08
CA SER A 50 10.18 12.94 -5.23
C SER A 50 10.04 14.42 -4.85
N GLY A 51 9.72 14.71 -3.59
CA GLY A 51 9.32 16.04 -3.15
C GLY A 51 7.95 16.48 -3.68
N LEU A 52 7.17 15.56 -4.25
CA LEU A 52 5.77 15.79 -4.63
C LEU A 52 4.97 16.30 -3.43
N LYS A 53 4.16 17.35 -3.62
CA LYS A 53 3.28 17.89 -2.57
C LYS A 53 2.09 16.97 -2.33
N LEU A 54 2.33 15.89 -1.61
CA LEU A 54 1.31 14.94 -1.19
C LEU A 54 0.81 15.25 0.23
N VAL A 55 -0.49 15.45 0.39
CA VAL A 55 -1.14 15.69 1.69
C VAL A 55 -1.95 14.45 2.06
N LEU A 56 -1.51 13.73 3.09
CA LEU A 56 -2.25 12.60 3.65
C LEU A 56 -3.26 13.15 4.65
N THR A 57 -4.56 12.94 4.40
CA THR A 57 -5.64 13.44 5.25
C THR A 57 -6.44 12.25 5.81
N PRO A 58 -6.51 12.09 7.13
CA PRO A 58 -7.29 11.00 7.72
C PRO A 58 -8.78 11.22 7.46
N LYS A 59 -9.51 10.16 7.10
CA LYS A 59 -10.96 10.22 6.88
C LYS A 59 -11.63 8.95 7.40
N PHE A 60 -12.68 9.13 8.20
CA PHE A 60 -13.51 8.00 8.63
C PHE A 60 -14.33 7.45 7.46
N ILE A 61 -14.55 6.14 7.47
CA ILE A 61 -15.41 5.46 6.52
C ILE A 61 -16.86 5.79 6.89
N ILE A 62 -17.44 6.75 6.19
CA ILE A 62 -18.85 7.14 6.31
C ILE A 62 -19.54 6.80 4.98
N LYS A 63 -20.67 6.11 5.07
CA LYS A 63 -21.48 5.45 4.03
C LYS A 63 -21.77 6.25 2.74
N HIS A 64 -21.54 7.56 2.71
CA HIS A 64 -21.82 8.37 1.51
C HIS A 64 -20.83 8.16 0.36
N THR A 65 -19.77 7.40 0.58
CA THR A 65 -18.82 7.01 -0.45
C THR A 65 -18.43 5.55 -0.20
N ASN A 66 -18.81 4.62 -1.09
CA ASN A 66 -18.41 3.20 -1.10
C ASN A 66 -16.88 3.05 -1.35
N ASP A 67 -16.07 3.82 -0.62
CA ASP A 67 -14.71 4.13 -1.01
C ASP A 67 -13.74 3.22 -0.30
N SER A 68 -13.12 2.32 -1.07
CA SER A 68 -11.83 1.75 -0.71
C SER A 68 -10.82 2.88 -0.54
N GLN A 69 -10.21 2.96 0.63
CA GLN A 69 -9.12 3.88 0.94
C GLN A 69 -7.78 3.14 0.83
N PRO A 70 -6.67 3.79 0.44
CA PRO A 70 -6.55 5.22 0.14
C PRO A 70 -7.25 5.65 -1.16
N SER A 71 -7.72 6.90 -1.16
CA SER A 71 -8.33 7.52 -2.34
C SER A 71 -7.93 8.98 -2.50
N ALA A 72 -7.90 9.49 -3.72
CA ALA A 72 -7.69 10.92 -3.99
C ALA A 72 -8.74 11.44 -4.94
N LEU A 73 -9.21 12.66 -4.71
CA LEU A 73 -10.06 13.38 -5.66
C LEU A 73 -9.16 14.20 -6.59
N VAL A 74 -9.20 13.89 -7.89
CA VAL A 74 -8.38 14.55 -8.89
C VAL A 74 -9.29 15.22 -9.93
N TYR A 75 -9.01 16.47 -10.25
CA TYR A 75 -9.70 17.17 -11.33
C TYR A 75 -9.14 16.73 -12.68
N ASP A 76 -10.02 16.24 -13.55
CA ASP A 76 -9.68 15.96 -14.94
C ASP A 76 -9.92 17.23 -15.77
N GLU A 77 -8.81 17.81 -16.25
CA GLU A 77 -8.81 19.02 -17.08
C GLU A 77 -9.65 18.83 -18.36
N ASN A 78 -9.74 17.60 -18.87
CA ASN A 78 -10.48 17.30 -20.09
C ASN A 78 -11.99 17.11 -19.84
N ALA A 79 -12.37 16.61 -18.66
CA ALA A 79 -13.77 16.26 -18.37
C ALA A 79 -14.52 17.33 -17.55
N ARG A 80 -13.84 18.38 -17.07
CA ARG A 80 -14.38 19.38 -16.11
C ARG A 80 -15.09 18.74 -14.91
N LYS A 81 -14.71 17.51 -14.57
CA LYS A 81 -15.31 16.71 -13.49
C LYS A 81 -14.21 16.16 -12.61
N ALA A 82 -14.47 16.14 -11.31
CA ALA A 82 -13.59 15.52 -10.35
C ALA A 82 -13.78 13.99 -10.40
N LYS A 83 -12.67 13.25 -10.50
CA LYS A 83 -12.61 11.79 -10.51
C LYS A 83 -11.96 11.29 -9.22
N VAL A 84 -12.57 10.30 -8.59
CA VAL A 84 -11.96 9.62 -7.43
C VAL A 84 -11.04 8.52 -7.95
N LEU A 85 -9.75 8.62 -7.61
CA LEU A 85 -8.75 7.59 -7.89
C LEU A 85 -8.54 6.71 -6.65
N ARG A 86 -8.37 5.40 -6.86
CA ARG A 86 -8.21 4.39 -5.80
C ARG A 86 -7.24 3.30 -6.24
N ASN A 87 -6.67 2.56 -5.29
CA ASN A 87 -5.82 1.37 -5.53
C ASN A 87 -4.75 1.61 -6.63
N GLY A 88 -4.63 0.73 -7.61
CA GLY A 88 -3.66 0.84 -8.71
C GLY A 88 -3.77 2.17 -9.46
N ASN A 89 -5.00 2.63 -9.78
CA ASN A 89 -5.21 3.91 -10.48
C ASN A 89 -4.69 5.12 -9.69
N LEU A 90 -4.78 5.08 -8.35
CA LEU A 90 -4.22 6.11 -7.49
C LEU A 90 -2.69 6.09 -7.55
N MET A 91 -2.11 4.90 -7.40
CA MET A 91 -0.65 4.74 -7.46
C MET A 91 -0.12 5.17 -8.82
N ASP A 92 -0.69 4.70 -9.93
CA ASP A 92 -0.27 5.06 -11.28
C ASP A 92 -0.28 6.57 -11.51
N TYR A 93 -1.32 7.26 -11.03
CA TYR A 93 -1.40 8.71 -11.12
C TYR A 93 -0.29 9.40 -10.32
N ILE A 94 -0.06 8.96 -9.08
CA ILE A 94 0.94 9.56 -8.19
C ILE A 94 2.36 9.29 -8.69
N LEU A 95 2.64 8.09 -9.21
CA LEU A 95 3.92 7.73 -9.78
C LEU A 95 4.23 8.57 -11.02
N ARG A 96 3.26 8.79 -11.91
CA ARG A 96 3.42 9.70 -13.07
C ARG A 96 3.70 11.14 -12.64
N LYS A 97 3.00 11.64 -11.63
CA LYS A 97 3.25 12.99 -11.10
C LYS A 97 4.62 13.09 -10.44
N ALA A 98 5.01 12.08 -9.67
CA ALA A 98 6.31 12.03 -9.01
C ALA A 98 7.47 11.94 -10.01
N HIS A 99 7.31 11.18 -11.10
CA HIS A 99 8.27 11.12 -12.21
C HIS A 99 8.54 12.51 -12.79
N GLY A 100 7.49 13.26 -13.16
CA GLY A 100 7.64 14.62 -13.66
C GLY A 100 8.34 15.57 -12.66
N CYS A 101 8.21 15.34 -11.36
CA CYS A 101 8.92 16.12 -10.34
C CYS A 101 10.39 15.75 -10.17
N LEU A 102 10.75 14.50 -10.44
CA LEU A 102 12.13 14.03 -10.40
C LEU A 102 12.90 14.47 -11.64
N GLU A 103 12.27 14.41 -12.83
CA GLU A 103 12.85 14.95 -14.07
C GLU A 103 13.20 16.43 -13.93
N ASN A 104 12.31 17.24 -13.33
CA ASN A 104 12.57 18.65 -13.05
C ASN A 104 13.77 18.89 -12.12
N LYS A 105 14.19 17.87 -11.36
CA LYS A 105 15.36 17.92 -10.45
C LYS A 105 16.62 17.31 -11.06
N GLY A 106 16.59 16.90 -12.33
CA GLY A 106 17.71 16.24 -13.01
C GLY A 106 17.95 14.80 -12.54
N LEU A 107 17.00 14.21 -11.79
CA LEU A 107 17.02 12.80 -11.43
C LEU A 107 16.20 12.04 -12.46
N GLN A 108 16.80 11.05 -13.10
CA GLN A 108 16.08 10.16 -13.98
C GLN A 108 15.40 9.07 -13.16
N MET A 109 14.21 8.73 -13.61
CA MET A 109 13.45 7.64 -13.07
C MET A 109 12.94 6.83 -14.24
N PRO A 110 13.14 5.51 -14.27
CA PRO A 110 12.54 4.72 -15.33
C PRO A 110 11.02 4.81 -15.16
N ASN A 111 10.28 5.12 -16.24
CA ASN A 111 8.83 5.05 -16.19
C ASN A 111 8.45 3.64 -15.76
N THR A 112 7.39 3.52 -14.95
CA THR A 112 6.76 2.22 -14.70
C THR A 112 6.43 1.48 -16.01
N LEU A 113 6.26 2.21 -17.12
CA LEU A 113 6.05 1.69 -18.48
C LEU A 113 7.34 1.33 -19.25
N ASP A 114 8.49 1.92 -18.93
CA ASP A 114 9.75 1.65 -19.65
C ASP A 114 10.39 0.32 -19.19
N PHE A 115 9.98 -0.20 -18.04
CA PHE A 115 10.20 -1.62 -17.68
C PHE A 115 9.48 -2.60 -18.63
N PHE A 116 8.45 -2.15 -19.36
CA PHE A 116 7.58 -3.01 -20.17
C PHE A 116 7.77 -2.83 -21.69
N GLY A 117 8.64 -1.93 -22.14
CA GLY A 117 8.65 -1.51 -23.53
C GLY A 117 9.98 -1.05 -24.08
N SER A 118 10.98 -1.94 -24.19
CA SER A 118 12.03 -1.92 -25.22
C SER A 118 13.18 -2.86 -24.84
N SER A 119 13.01 -4.16 -25.04
CA SER A 119 14.16 -5.05 -25.28
C SER A 119 14.13 -5.45 -26.74
N LYS A 120 15.07 -4.95 -27.53
CA LYS A 120 15.41 -5.59 -28.81
C LYS A 120 15.81 -7.04 -28.49
N MET A 121 15.34 -7.97 -29.31
CA MET A 121 15.52 -9.41 -29.09
C MET A 121 16.98 -9.81 -29.21
N THR A 122 17.56 -10.25 -28.10
CA THR A 122 18.78 -11.08 -27.97
C THR A 122 18.56 -12.06 -26.82
N ASP A 123 19.28 -13.19 -26.76
CA ASP A 123 19.03 -14.30 -25.81
C ASP A 123 19.03 -13.91 -24.31
N GLU A 124 19.58 -12.76 -23.93
CA GLU A 124 19.43 -12.15 -22.59
C GLU A 124 17.97 -11.74 -22.25
N SER A 125 17.10 -11.62 -23.26
CA SER A 125 15.70 -11.21 -23.14
C SER A 125 14.80 -12.24 -22.46
N GLN A 126 15.19 -13.52 -22.41
CA GLN A 126 14.43 -14.55 -21.69
C GLN A 126 14.59 -14.43 -20.17
N LEU A 127 15.82 -14.26 -19.69
CA LEU A 127 16.12 -14.02 -18.26
C LEU A 127 15.53 -12.68 -17.77
N VAL A 128 15.59 -11.65 -18.61
CA VAL A 128 14.95 -10.36 -18.33
C VAL A 128 13.43 -10.49 -18.33
N GLY A 129 12.85 -11.27 -19.26
CA GLY A 129 11.42 -11.56 -19.33
C GLY A 129 10.89 -12.29 -18.09
N GLU A 130 11.60 -13.31 -17.61
CA GLU A 130 11.27 -14.03 -16.37
C GLU A 130 11.35 -13.11 -15.15
N ALA A 131 12.43 -12.33 -15.00
CA ALA A 131 12.56 -11.37 -13.90
C ALA A 131 11.47 -10.26 -13.92
N ILE A 132 11.02 -9.85 -15.12
CA ILE A 132 9.91 -8.88 -15.29
C ILE A 132 8.57 -9.51 -14.90
N LEU A 133 8.30 -10.76 -15.31
CA LEU A 133 7.08 -11.49 -14.94
C LEU A 133 7.01 -11.74 -13.43
N SER A 134 8.14 -12.13 -12.83
CA SER A 134 8.35 -12.30 -11.39
C SER A 134 8.09 -11.02 -10.60
N SER A 135 8.70 -9.91 -11.00
CA SER A 135 8.49 -8.61 -10.33
C SER A 135 7.05 -8.10 -10.48
N LEU A 136 6.40 -8.33 -11.62
CA LEU A 136 4.99 -8.00 -11.81
C LEU A 136 4.07 -8.85 -10.92
N HIS A 137 4.38 -10.13 -10.76
CA HIS A 137 3.64 -11.04 -9.87
C HIS A 137 3.76 -10.57 -8.42
N ILE A 138 4.98 -10.31 -7.94
CA ILE A 138 5.23 -9.81 -6.58
C ILE A 138 4.49 -8.49 -6.35
N PHE A 139 4.59 -7.56 -7.30
CA PHE A 139 3.97 -6.23 -7.21
C PHE A 139 2.46 -6.30 -7.03
N LYS A 140 1.79 -7.12 -7.84
CA LYS A 140 0.32 -7.24 -7.83
C LYS A 140 -0.18 -7.94 -6.57
N ASN A 141 0.57 -8.90 -6.05
CA ASN A 141 0.05 -9.85 -5.08
C ASN A 141 0.49 -9.58 -3.64
N LEU A 142 1.70 -9.08 -3.42
CA LEU A 142 2.25 -8.94 -2.08
C LEU A 142 1.39 -8.05 -1.18
N ARG A 143 0.94 -6.89 -1.66
CA ARG A 143 0.02 -6.02 -0.91
C ARG A 143 -1.26 -6.77 -0.53
N VAL A 144 -1.87 -7.47 -1.49
CA VAL A 144 -3.16 -8.15 -1.27
C VAL A 144 -3.01 -9.29 -0.27
N ILE A 145 -1.90 -10.03 -0.33
CA ILE A 145 -1.54 -11.06 0.65
C ILE A 145 -1.42 -10.45 2.06
N VAL A 146 -0.73 -9.32 2.21
CA VAL A 146 -0.61 -8.63 3.50
C VAL A 146 -1.98 -8.19 4.02
N LEU A 147 -2.83 -7.64 3.16
CA LEU A 147 -4.19 -7.26 3.52
C LEU A 147 -5.06 -8.46 3.90
N PHE A 148 -4.90 -9.61 3.23
CA PHE A 148 -5.57 -10.86 3.62
C PHE A 148 -5.17 -11.26 5.04
N LEU A 149 -3.88 -11.27 5.35
CA LEU A 149 -3.40 -11.66 6.68
C LEU A 149 -3.94 -10.73 7.77
N ILE A 150 -4.05 -9.43 7.51
CA ILE A 150 -4.55 -8.46 8.51
C ILE A 150 -6.07 -8.52 8.66
N TRP A 151 -6.81 -8.53 7.54
CA TRP A 151 -8.25 -8.25 7.53
C TRP A 151 -9.13 -9.49 7.32
N VAL A 152 -8.54 -10.64 6.97
CA VAL A 152 -9.28 -11.88 6.67
C VAL A 152 -8.85 -13.04 7.56
N TYR A 153 -7.55 -13.20 7.84
CA TYR A 153 -7.09 -14.29 8.70
C TYR A 153 -7.48 -14.07 10.16
N GLU A 154 -8.38 -14.93 10.66
CA GLU A 154 -9.09 -14.76 11.94
C GLU A 154 -8.17 -14.51 13.15
N PRO A 155 -7.05 -15.23 13.35
CA PRO A 155 -6.17 -14.96 14.49
C PRO A 155 -5.56 -13.56 14.51
N ILE A 156 -5.14 -13.02 13.36
CA ILE A 156 -4.60 -11.65 13.29
C ILE A 156 -5.73 -10.63 13.33
N LEU A 157 -6.85 -10.91 12.66
CA LEU A 157 -8.01 -10.03 12.64
C LEU A 157 -8.52 -9.76 14.06
N GLU A 158 -8.77 -10.81 14.84
CA GLU A 158 -9.38 -10.69 16.18
C GLU A 158 -8.41 -10.14 17.22
N ASN A 159 -7.11 -10.49 17.14
CA ASN A 159 -6.13 -10.08 18.15
C ASN A 159 -5.42 -8.75 17.82
N VAL A 160 -5.41 -8.33 16.55
CA VAL A 160 -4.65 -7.14 16.10
C VAL A 160 -5.57 -6.13 15.43
N ALA A 161 -6.14 -6.47 14.27
CA ALA A 161 -6.83 -5.47 13.44
C ALA A 161 -8.11 -4.94 14.07
N LYS A 162 -8.92 -5.81 14.70
CA LYS A 162 -10.20 -5.45 15.33
C LYS A 162 -10.02 -4.57 16.58
N PRO A 163 -9.13 -4.87 17.55
CA PRO A 163 -8.82 -3.96 18.65
C PRO A 163 -8.36 -2.58 18.18
N ILE A 164 -7.45 -2.54 17.20
CA ILE A 164 -6.94 -1.29 16.61
C ILE A 164 -8.06 -0.49 15.96
N ALA A 165 -8.90 -1.14 15.15
CA ALA A 165 -10.04 -0.50 14.50
C ALA A 165 -11.06 0.02 15.52
N PHE A 166 -11.36 -0.74 16.57
CA PHE A 166 -12.33 -0.36 17.59
C PHE A 166 -11.84 0.77 18.51
N ALA A 167 -10.53 0.86 18.74
CA ALA A 167 -9.91 1.99 19.44
C ALA A 167 -9.95 3.27 18.59
N THR A 168 -10.08 3.13 17.26
CA THR A 168 -10.02 4.24 16.31
C THR A 168 -11.41 4.79 15.97
N PHE A 169 -12.37 3.90 15.71
CA PHE A 169 -13.67 4.32 15.19
C PHE A 169 -14.56 4.88 16.29
N PRO A 170 -15.37 5.93 16.00
CA PRO A 170 -16.28 6.48 16.98
C PRO A 170 -17.27 5.42 17.49
N PHE A 171 -17.55 5.45 18.79
CA PHE A 171 -18.32 4.41 19.50
C PHE A 171 -19.62 3.99 18.79
N MET A 172 -20.39 4.95 18.28
CA MET A 172 -21.69 4.71 17.63
C MET A 172 -21.57 4.01 16.26
N TRP A 173 -20.41 4.08 15.60
CA TRP A 173 -20.22 3.52 14.26
C TRP A 173 -19.13 2.44 14.20
N LYS A 174 -18.47 2.11 15.32
CA LYS A 174 -17.31 1.20 15.33
C LYS A 174 -17.54 -0.14 14.65
N CYS A 175 -18.64 -0.83 14.97
CA CYS A 175 -18.96 -2.13 14.37
C CYS A 175 -19.26 -1.97 12.89
N TYR A 176 -20.07 -0.98 12.53
CA TYR A 176 -20.44 -0.71 11.15
C TYR A 176 -19.22 -0.39 10.27
N SER A 177 -18.38 0.55 10.70
CA SER A 177 -17.17 0.96 9.99
C SER A 177 -16.18 -0.20 9.87
N PHE A 178 -16.01 -0.99 10.94
CA PHE A 178 -15.16 -2.17 10.92
C PHE A 178 -15.61 -3.22 9.90
N TYR A 179 -16.87 -3.67 9.98
CA TYR A 179 -17.36 -4.71 9.06
C TYR A 179 -17.42 -4.24 7.61
N THR A 180 -17.70 -2.95 7.38
CA THR A 180 -17.64 -2.36 6.03
C THR A 180 -16.21 -2.38 5.48
N LEU A 181 -15.23 -1.97 6.29
CA LEU A 181 -13.82 -2.00 5.92
C LEU A 181 -13.32 -3.43 5.66
N GLN A 182 -13.67 -4.35 6.56
CA GLN A 182 -13.30 -5.76 6.46
C GLN A 182 -13.89 -6.40 5.19
N ALA A 183 -15.17 -6.15 4.91
CA ALA A 183 -15.84 -6.64 3.71
C ALA A 183 -15.14 -6.14 2.44
N GLY A 184 -14.76 -4.86 2.37
CA GLY A 184 -14.03 -4.32 1.23
C GLY A 184 -12.67 -4.99 0.99
N HIS A 185 -11.92 -5.27 2.05
CA HIS A 185 -10.66 -6.03 1.95
C HIS A 185 -10.89 -7.49 1.54
N LEU A 186 -11.94 -8.13 2.07
CA LEU A 186 -12.30 -9.48 1.70
C LEU A 186 -12.67 -9.60 0.21
N GLU A 187 -13.44 -8.64 -0.31
CA GLU A 187 -13.78 -8.56 -1.74
C GLU A 187 -12.52 -8.37 -2.60
N LEU A 188 -11.61 -7.49 -2.19
CA LEU A 188 -10.32 -7.30 -2.87
C LEU A 188 -9.52 -8.61 -2.91
N CYS A 189 -9.40 -9.31 -1.78
CA CYS A 189 -8.69 -10.60 -1.71
C CYS A 189 -9.34 -11.66 -2.60
N LYS A 190 -10.67 -11.78 -2.57
CA LYS A 190 -11.42 -12.73 -3.43
C LYS A 190 -11.22 -12.43 -4.91
N SER A 191 -11.21 -11.16 -5.32
CA SER A 191 -10.98 -10.78 -6.71
C SER A 191 -9.59 -11.17 -7.24
N HIS A 192 -8.62 -11.39 -6.34
CA HIS A 192 -7.28 -11.88 -6.65
C HIS A 192 -7.12 -13.39 -6.41
N GLY A 193 -8.20 -14.11 -6.10
CA GLY A 193 -8.17 -15.56 -5.85
C GLY A 193 -7.72 -15.96 -4.43
N TYR A 194 -7.51 -15.00 -3.52
CA TYR A 194 -7.11 -15.27 -2.15
C TYR A 194 -8.31 -15.57 -1.26
N THR A 195 -8.68 -16.85 -1.18
CA THR A 195 -9.83 -17.35 -0.40
C THR A 195 -9.44 -18.22 0.80
N SER A 196 -8.22 -18.76 0.82
CA SER A 196 -7.76 -19.71 1.84
C SER A 196 -6.38 -19.34 2.35
N TYR A 197 -6.21 -19.44 3.68
CA TYR A 197 -4.93 -19.20 4.35
C TYR A 197 -3.80 -20.08 3.81
N SER A 198 -4.04 -21.38 3.60
CA SER A 198 -3.01 -22.30 3.10
C SER A 198 -2.52 -21.96 1.69
N PHE A 199 -3.39 -21.36 0.87
CA PHE A 199 -3.00 -20.84 -0.45
C PHE A 199 -2.19 -19.56 -0.30
N VAL A 200 -2.68 -18.60 0.50
CA VAL A 200 -2.00 -17.32 0.76
C VAL A 200 -0.59 -17.51 1.33
N MET A 201 -0.41 -18.42 2.27
CA MET A 201 0.91 -18.70 2.85
C MET A 201 1.88 -19.35 1.86
N ARG A 202 1.38 -20.18 0.95
CA ARG A 202 2.18 -20.79 -0.12
C ARG A 202 2.66 -19.72 -1.11
N GLU A 203 1.76 -18.84 -1.52
CA GLU A 203 2.07 -17.71 -2.40
C GLU A 203 3.04 -16.74 -1.73
N LEU A 204 2.81 -16.39 -0.46
CA LEU A 204 3.74 -15.57 0.32
C LEU A 204 5.13 -16.19 0.39
N LYS A 205 5.21 -17.50 0.68
CA LYS A 205 6.49 -18.22 0.71
C LYS A 205 7.19 -18.17 -0.65
N SER A 206 6.46 -18.39 -1.74
CA SER A 206 6.99 -18.30 -3.10
C SER A 206 7.57 -16.91 -3.38
N ILE A 207 6.79 -15.86 -3.10
CA ILE A 207 7.21 -14.45 -3.26
C ILE A 207 8.45 -14.13 -2.42
N LEU A 208 8.52 -14.59 -1.17
CA LEU A 208 9.68 -14.33 -0.30
C LEU A 208 10.95 -15.04 -0.78
N ILE A 209 10.84 -16.28 -1.28
CA ILE A 209 11.97 -17.00 -1.89
C ILE A 209 12.46 -16.28 -3.14
N GLU A 210 11.54 -15.82 -3.97
CA GLU A 210 11.84 -15.09 -5.19
C GLU A 210 12.51 -13.73 -4.90
N LEU A 211 11.99 -12.98 -3.93
CA LEU A 211 12.62 -11.76 -3.43
C LEU A 211 14.01 -12.02 -2.86
N GLN A 212 14.20 -13.11 -2.11
CA GLN A 212 15.52 -13.51 -1.62
C GLN A 212 16.48 -13.81 -2.79
N HIS A 213 16.00 -14.44 -3.85
CA HIS A 213 16.80 -14.69 -5.05
C HIS A 213 17.20 -13.38 -5.74
N ILE A 214 16.25 -12.47 -5.96
CA ILE A 214 16.50 -11.16 -6.58
C ILE A 214 17.50 -10.33 -5.77
N LEU A 215 17.39 -10.35 -4.44
CA LEU A 215 18.29 -9.62 -3.54
C LEU A 215 19.69 -10.25 -3.44
N SER A 216 19.80 -11.56 -3.63
CA SER A 216 21.08 -12.28 -3.57
C SER A 216 21.85 -12.23 -4.89
N THR A 217 21.15 -12.06 -6.02
CA THR A 217 21.81 -11.70 -7.27
C THR A 217 22.35 -10.28 -7.15
N LYS A 218 23.68 -10.12 -7.22
CA LYS A 218 24.35 -8.81 -7.25
C LYS A 218 23.95 -8.08 -8.53
N ILE A 219 22.79 -7.43 -8.53
CA ILE A 219 22.45 -6.44 -9.55
C ILE A 219 23.35 -5.25 -9.25
N PRO A 220 24.13 -4.73 -10.22
CA PRO A 220 24.89 -3.51 -10.01
C PRO A 220 23.93 -2.43 -9.49
N SER A 221 24.34 -1.75 -8.42
CA SER A 221 23.59 -0.67 -7.80
C SER A 221 23.45 0.49 -8.79
N ASP A 222 22.49 0.38 -9.71
CA ASP A 222 22.09 1.51 -10.52
C ASP A 222 21.51 2.56 -9.56
N PRO A 223 21.89 3.84 -9.68
CA PRO A 223 21.39 4.91 -8.83
C PRO A 223 19.90 5.24 -9.07
N GLU A 224 19.23 4.49 -9.95
CA GLU A 224 17.82 4.68 -10.28
C GLU A 224 16.89 4.12 -9.21
N ILE A 225 15.94 4.96 -8.78
CA ILE A 225 14.90 4.55 -7.84
C ILE A 225 13.92 3.61 -8.56
N LYS A 226 13.92 2.33 -8.19
CA LYS A 226 12.99 1.34 -8.76
C LYS A 226 11.67 1.35 -7.99
N TRP A 227 10.60 1.80 -8.62
CA TRP A 227 9.27 1.90 -8.02
C TRP A 227 8.76 0.61 -7.36
N PHE A 228 9.12 -0.53 -7.96
CA PHE A 228 8.82 -1.86 -7.44
C PHE A 228 9.31 -2.06 -5.99
N GLU A 229 10.51 -1.56 -5.67
CA GLU A 229 11.09 -1.68 -4.34
C GLU A 229 10.24 -0.98 -3.28
N GLY A 230 9.63 0.16 -3.62
CA GLY A 230 8.72 0.87 -2.71
C GLY A 230 7.49 0.04 -2.34
N THR A 231 6.95 -0.75 -3.28
CA THR A 231 5.83 -1.67 -3.01
C THR A 231 6.25 -2.80 -2.10
N VAL A 232 7.42 -3.39 -2.38
CA VAL A 232 7.98 -4.49 -1.59
C VAL A 232 8.29 -4.03 -0.18
N ILE A 233 9.06 -2.96 -0.02
CA ILE A 233 9.45 -2.40 1.28
C ILE A 233 8.21 -2.02 2.10
N SER A 234 7.26 -1.31 1.50
CA SER A 234 6.05 -0.89 2.22
C SER A 234 5.20 -2.08 2.68
N SER A 235 5.06 -3.12 1.85
CA SER A 235 4.28 -4.31 2.20
C SER A 235 4.99 -5.18 3.23
N LEU A 236 6.29 -5.40 3.09
CA LEU A 236 7.09 -6.14 4.07
C LEU A 236 7.19 -5.40 5.40
N ALA A 237 7.32 -4.07 5.38
CA ALA A 237 7.35 -3.27 6.61
C ALA A 237 6.06 -3.46 7.42
N VAL A 238 4.89 -3.43 6.76
CA VAL A 238 3.62 -3.73 7.45
C VAL A 238 3.59 -5.19 7.91
N LEU A 239 3.91 -6.15 7.03
CA LEU A 239 3.89 -7.59 7.34
C LEU A 239 4.71 -7.94 8.59
N PHE A 240 5.97 -7.48 8.65
CA PHE A 240 6.87 -7.77 9.77
C PHE A 240 6.61 -6.92 11.01
N SER A 241 5.74 -5.91 10.91
CA SER A 241 5.27 -5.13 12.07
C SER A 241 4.05 -5.76 12.77
N ILE A 242 3.42 -6.78 12.16
CA ILE A 242 2.29 -7.47 12.78
C ILE A 242 2.81 -8.31 13.95
N PRO A 243 2.33 -8.09 15.18
CA PRO A 243 2.78 -8.87 16.33
C PRO A 243 2.33 -10.33 16.20
N CYS A 244 3.28 -11.26 16.23
CA CYS A 244 3.02 -12.70 16.12
C CYS A 244 2.49 -13.34 17.42
N LYS A 245 2.14 -12.57 18.45
CA LYS A 245 1.61 -13.14 19.71
C LYS A 245 0.21 -13.69 19.44
N GLY A 246 0.10 -15.01 19.25
CA GLY A 246 -1.15 -15.72 19.00
C GLY A 246 -1.19 -16.59 17.74
N LEU A 247 -0.07 -16.79 17.03
CA LEU A 247 0.12 -17.96 16.16
C LEU A 247 0.45 -19.21 17.00
#